data_AF-A0A6N8G849-F1
#
_entry.id   AF-A0A6N8G849-F1
#
_cell.length_a   1.000
_cell.length_b   1.000
_cell.length_c   1.000
_cell.angle_alpha   90.00
_cell.angle_beta   90.00
_cell.angle_gamma   90.00
#
_symmetry.space_group_name_H-M   'P 1'
#
loop_
_entity.id
_entity.type
_entity.pdbx_description
1 polymer ?
#
loop_
_entity_poly.entity_id
_entity_poly.type
_entity_poly.pdbx_seq_one_letter_code
_entity_poly.pdbx_strand_id
1 'polypeptide(L)'
;MNAEEEGRVAAGQFRREHRLGTQPLGDLVALIEQVTGFDVAVLDVGPDEHGLTMRDPKGGAVFIGVARTRKPMRQRSTLAHELGHVRFEDWIDSQAGDWAARRFEEIRADAFARHLLVPKEGLLDFLGDRGALSVADLSAVVQRFVVSPSIAAIALHDAGYIDVALKREWMNLSTPQLAFRFGWIDHYRALQADSQHSRAPQRLLTRAITAYAEGVLSVQAVANLRGIPAEDAKAELDEAGMTPAERPIAWSAADDLPDVDVDLSSLDELLNALDPDGDPANGTAKDDG
;
A
#
# COMPACT_ATOMS: atom_id res chain seq x y z
N MET A 1 -30.84 10.59 -11.49
CA MET A 1 -30.41 10.27 -10.11
C MET A 1 -29.42 11.36 -9.71
N ASN A 2 -29.32 11.77 -8.44
CA ASN A 2 -28.27 12.73 -8.03
C ASN A 2 -27.02 11.96 -7.54
N ALA A 3 -25.88 12.63 -7.43
CA ALA A 3 -24.60 12.01 -7.01
C ALA A 3 -24.71 11.23 -5.69
N GLU A 4 -25.44 11.78 -4.72
CA GLU A 4 -25.68 11.16 -3.42
C GLU A 4 -26.40 9.81 -3.55
N GLU A 5 -27.49 9.77 -4.32
CA GLU A 5 -28.27 8.56 -4.53
C GLU A 5 -27.50 7.53 -5.37
N GLU A 6 -26.70 7.97 -6.36
CA GLU A 6 -25.82 7.07 -7.13
C GLU A 6 -24.78 6.40 -6.25
N GLY A 7 -24.09 7.18 -5.40
CA GLY A 7 -23.09 6.64 -4.47
C GLY A 7 -23.70 5.64 -3.49
N ARG A 8 -24.87 5.96 -2.92
CA ARG A 8 -25.62 5.07 -2.05
C ARG A 8 -25.99 3.75 -2.73
N VAL A 9 -26.56 3.82 -3.93
CA VAL A 9 -26.98 2.64 -4.70
C VAL A 9 -25.77 1.77 -5.05
N ALA A 10 -24.68 2.37 -5.52
CA ALA A 10 -23.46 1.65 -5.87
C ALA A 10 -22.80 1.00 -4.65
N ALA A 11 -22.78 1.65 -3.49
CA ALA A 11 -22.28 1.03 -2.26
C ALA A 11 -23.10 -0.20 -1.86
N GLY A 12 -24.43 -0.10 -1.94
CA GLY A 12 -25.32 -1.24 -1.71
C GLY A 12 -25.11 -2.38 -2.73
N GLN A 13 -24.89 -2.05 -4.00
CA GLN A 13 -24.54 -3.04 -5.03
C GLN A 13 -23.21 -3.73 -4.73
N PHE A 14 -22.17 -2.96 -4.43
CA PHE A 14 -20.84 -3.48 -4.07
C PHE A 14 -20.92 -4.46 -2.90
N ARG A 15 -21.64 -4.10 -1.83
CA ARG A 15 -21.84 -5.00 -0.68
C ARG A 15 -22.57 -6.30 -1.06
N ARG A 16 -23.55 -6.25 -1.97
CA ARG A 16 -24.26 -7.45 -2.44
C ARG A 16 -23.41 -8.32 -3.36
N GLU A 17 -22.75 -7.71 -4.34
CA GLU A 17 -21.86 -8.35 -5.31
C GLU A 17 -20.77 -9.16 -4.59
N HIS A 18 -20.18 -8.58 -3.55
CA HIS A 18 -19.11 -9.21 -2.77
C HIS A 18 -19.58 -9.89 -1.48
N ARG A 19 -20.90 -10.04 -1.27
CA ARG A 19 -21.51 -10.73 -0.10
C ARG A 19 -21.04 -10.22 1.26
N LEU A 20 -20.84 -8.90 1.38
CA LEU A 20 -20.32 -8.25 2.58
C LEU A 20 -21.36 -8.11 3.72
N GLY A 21 -22.63 -8.48 3.46
CA GLY A 21 -23.72 -8.38 4.44
C GLY A 21 -23.98 -6.95 4.91
N THR A 22 -24.46 -6.78 6.15
CA THR A 22 -24.75 -5.47 6.78
C THR A 22 -23.78 -5.11 7.91
N GLN A 23 -22.89 -6.04 8.28
CA GLN A 23 -21.95 -5.87 9.39
C GLN A 23 -20.79 -4.92 9.03
N PRO A 24 -20.13 -4.33 10.04
CA PRO A 24 -18.91 -3.55 9.82
C PRO A 24 -17.87 -4.31 9.02
N LEU A 25 -17.21 -3.61 8.08
CA LEU A 25 -16.09 -4.17 7.35
C LEU A 25 -14.87 -4.24 8.27
N GLY A 26 -14.03 -5.27 8.13
CA GLY A 26 -12.79 -5.41 8.89
C GLY A 26 -11.65 -4.57 8.29
N ASP A 27 -10.50 -5.21 8.08
CA ASP A 27 -9.40 -4.65 7.30
C ASP A 27 -9.85 -4.35 5.87
N LEU A 28 -10.00 -3.07 5.55
CA LEU A 28 -10.51 -2.62 4.26
C LEU A 28 -9.48 -2.80 3.15
N VAL A 29 -8.18 -2.74 3.47
CA VAL A 29 -7.10 -2.99 2.51
C VAL A 29 -7.18 -4.44 2.04
N ALA A 30 -7.13 -5.39 2.99
CA ALA A 30 -7.24 -6.82 2.66
C ALA A 30 -8.55 -7.15 1.94
N LEU A 31 -9.67 -6.56 2.38
CA LEU A 31 -10.97 -6.79 1.75
C LEU A 31 -10.96 -6.37 0.28
N ILE A 32 -10.48 -5.16 -0.03
CA ILE A 32 -10.44 -4.67 -1.41
C ILE A 32 -9.57 -5.60 -2.25
N GLU A 33 -8.33 -5.88 -1.82
CA GLU A 33 -7.42 -6.76 -2.54
C GLU A 33 -8.04 -8.15 -2.83
N GLN A 34 -8.74 -8.72 -1.86
CA GLN A 34 -9.36 -10.05 -1.99
C GLN A 34 -10.58 -10.07 -2.92
N VAL A 35 -11.45 -9.05 -2.85
CA VAL A 35 -12.73 -9.09 -3.56
C VAL A 35 -12.67 -8.48 -4.95
N THR A 36 -11.71 -7.58 -5.22
CA THR A 36 -11.54 -6.91 -6.51
C THR A 36 -10.25 -7.29 -7.24
N GLY A 37 -9.22 -7.75 -6.51
CA GLY A 37 -7.89 -7.99 -7.07
C GLY A 37 -7.10 -6.71 -7.37
N PHE A 38 -7.57 -5.55 -6.92
CA PHE A 38 -6.84 -4.29 -7.03
C PHE A 38 -5.69 -4.27 -6.02
N ASP A 39 -4.58 -3.66 -6.41
CA ASP A 39 -3.43 -3.53 -5.54
C ASP A 39 -3.63 -2.30 -4.63
N VAL A 40 -3.54 -2.49 -3.31
CA VAL A 40 -3.79 -1.41 -2.35
C VAL A 40 -2.56 -1.15 -1.50
N ALA A 41 -2.14 0.11 -1.40
CA ALA A 41 -0.95 0.50 -0.66
C ALA A 41 -1.24 1.59 0.39
N VAL A 42 -0.60 1.46 1.55
CA VAL A 42 -0.46 2.54 2.54
C VAL A 42 0.95 3.10 2.43
N LEU A 43 1.04 4.36 2.02
CA LEU A 43 2.29 5.00 1.61
C LEU A 43 2.75 6.06 2.61
N ASP A 44 4.07 6.20 2.75
CA ASP A 44 4.68 7.32 3.47
C ASP A 44 4.85 8.52 2.52
N VAL A 45 3.77 9.28 2.35
CA VAL A 45 3.71 10.48 1.50
C VAL A 45 3.43 11.71 2.34
N GLY A 46 3.76 12.89 1.79
CA GLY A 46 3.59 14.17 2.47
C GLY A 46 2.13 14.45 2.89
N PRO A 47 1.92 15.38 3.83
CA PRO A 47 0.62 15.59 4.48
C PRO A 47 -0.52 16.02 3.54
N ASP A 48 -0.20 16.54 2.35
CA ASP A 48 -1.15 17.10 1.39
C ASP A 48 -1.70 16.06 0.40
N GLU A 49 -1.16 14.84 0.40
CA GLU A 49 -1.68 13.71 -0.37
C GLU A 49 -2.55 12.85 0.53
N HIS A 50 -3.83 12.67 0.16
CA HIS A 50 -4.80 12.00 1.02
C HIS A 50 -5.14 10.60 0.52
N GLY A 51 -5.36 10.48 -0.79
CA GLY A 51 -5.58 9.23 -1.50
C GLY A 51 -5.24 9.44 -2.98
N LEU A 52 -4.97 8.34 -3.67
CA LEU A 52 -4.73 8.33 -5.11
C LEU A 52 -5.26 7.01 -5.69
N THR A 53 -5.99 7.13 -6.78
CA THR A 53 -6.39 5.99 -7.60
C THR A 53 -5.75 6.11 -8.98
N MET A 54 -5.16 5.01 -9.46
CA MET A 54 -4.53 4.96 -10.78
C MET A 54 -4.79 3.62 -11.46
N ARG A 55 -4.93 3.65 -12.79
CA ARG A 55 -4.97 2.47 -13.64
C ARG A 55 -3.74 2.45 -14.54
N ASP A 56 -3.02 1.32 -14.56
CA ASP A 56 -1.93 1.10 -15.51
C ASP A 56 -2.52 1.06 -16.94
N PRO A 57 -2.14 1.99 -17.82
CA PRO A 57 -2.68 2.06 -19.18
C PRO A 57 -2.25 0.88 -20.06
N LYS A 58 -1.19 0.13 -19.70
CA LYS A 58 -0.68 -1.00 -20.50
C LYS A 58 -1.20 -2.34 -20.01
N GLY A 59 -1.13 -2.58 -18.69
CA GLY A 59 -1.52 -3.85 -18.06
C GLY A 59 -2.93 -3.86 -17.48
N GLY A 60 -3.63 -2.73 -17.43
CA GLY A 60 -4.98 -2.60 -16.88
C GLY A 60 -5.08 -2.80 -15.37
N ALA A 61 -3.95 -2.96 -14.67
CA ALA A 61 -3.91 -3.10 -13.22
C ALA A 61 -4.38 -1.81 -12.52
N VAL A 62 -5.18 -1.94 -11.47
CA VAL A 62 -5.68 -0.81 -10.69
C VAL A 62 -4.93 -0.76 -9.36
N PHE A 63 -4.47 0.43 -9.02
CA PHE A 63 -3.76 0.75 -7.78
C PHE A 63 -4.55 1.79 -6.99
N ILE A 64 -4.72 1.52 -5.70
CA ILE A 64 -5.28 2.47 -4.73
C ILE A 64 -4.21 2.75 -3.67
N GLY A 65 -3.75 3.98 -3.60
CA GLY A 65 -2.81 4.46 -2.59
C GLY A 65 -3.51 5.36 -1.57
N VAL A 66 -3.21 5.16 -0.29
CA VAL A 66 -3.60 6.10 0.77
C VAL A 66 -2.39 6.43 1.65
N ALA A 67 -2.34 7.64 2.19
CA ALA A 67 -1.26 8.02 3.08
C ALA A 67 -1.38 7.33 4.45
N ARG A 68 -0.25 6.94 5.05
CA ARG A 68 -0.20 6.62 6.49
C ARG A 68 -0.59 7.86 7.31
N THR A 69 -1.30 7.66 8.41
CA THR A 69 -1.80 8.79 9.20
C THR A 69 -2.10 8.41 10.64
N ARG A 70 -2.06 9.40 11.53
CA ARG A 70 -2.52 9.28 12.92
C ARG A 70 -4.05 9.30 13.06
N LYS A 71 -4.79 9.50 11.96
CA LYS A 71 -6.25 9.62 11.93
C LYS A 71 -6.88 8.39 11.25
N PRO A 72 -7.00 7.24 11.94
CA PRO A 72 -7.40 5.97 11.32
C PRO A 72 -8.74 6.02 10.58
N MET A 73 -9.75 6.66 11.18
CA MET A 73 -11.08 6.79 10.56
C MET A 73 -11.04 7.61 9.28
N ARG A 74 -10.10 8.56 9.16
CA ARG A 74 -9.89 9.35 7.95
C ARG A 74 -9.26 8.50 6.86
N GLN A 75 -8.22 7.75 7.18
CA GLN A 75 -7.59 6.83 6.20
C GLN A 75 -8.61 5.85 5.66
N ARG A 76 -9.42 5.26 6.55
CA ARG A 76 -10.46 4.32 6.18
C ARG A 76 -11.52 4.93 5.26
N SER A 77 -11.98 6.14 5.56
CA SER A 77 -12.93 6.83 4.68
C SER A 77 -12.32 7.22 3.35
N THR A 78 -11.05 7.65 3.34
CA THR A 78 -10.34 7.96 2.09
C THR A 78 -10.17 6.71 1.24
N LEU A 79 -9.78 5.57 1.82
CA LEU A 79 -9.68 4.31 1.08
C LEU A 79 -11.04 3.88 0.48
N ALA A 80 -12.13 4.05 1.22
CA ALA A 80 -13.48 3.77 0.72
C ALA A 80 -13.91 4.76 -0.37
N HIS A 81 -13.48 6.02 -0.29
CA HIS A 81 -13.73 7.07 -1.28
C HIS A 81 -12.98 6.77 -2.59
N GLU A 82 -11.69 6.44 -2.51
CA GLU A 82 -10.89 6.01 -3.66
C GLU A 82 -11.48 4.77 -4.36
N LEU A 83 -11.95 3.79 -3.58
CA LEU A 83 -12.68 2.65 -4.13
C LEU A 83 -13.96 3.07 -4.87
N GLY A 84 -14.62 4.13 -4.39
CA GLY A 84 -15.76 4.76 -5.08
C GLY A 84 -15.37 5.24 -6.47
N HIS A 85 -14.29 6.02 -6.59
CA HIS A 85 -13.78 6.45 -7.89
C HIS A 85 -13.45 5.27 -8.81
N VAL A 86 -12.79 4.23 -8.30
CA VAL A 86 -12.54 3.01 -9.08
C VAL A 86 -13.84 2.38 -9.56
N ARG A 87 -14.85 2.28 -8.69
CA ARG A 87 -16.14 1.63 -9.02
C ARG A 87 -16.91 2.34 -10.13
N PHE A 88 -16.73 3.64 -10.25
CA PHE A 88 -17.32 4.48 -11.29
C PHE A 88 -16.40 4.74 -12.48
N GLU A 89 -15.18 4.20 -12.46
CA GLU A 89 -14.14 4.45 -13.48
C GLU A 89 -13.79 5.93 -13.62
N ASP A 90 -13.83 6.67 -12.50
CA ASP A 90 -13.47 8.08 -12.40
C ASP A 90 -11.93 8.21 -12.37
N TRP A 91 -11.28 7.82 -13.47
CA TRP A 91 -9.83 7.93 -13.62
C TRP A 91 -9.44 9.41 -13.77
N ILE A 92 -8.40 9.85 -13.05
CA ILE A 92 -7.85 11.18 -13.24
C ILE A 92 -7.20 11.24 -14.63
N ASP A 93 -7.96 11.65 -15.64
CA ASP A 93 -7.39 12.07 -16.91
C ASP A 93 -6.73 13.43 -16.69
N SER A 94 -5.42 13.49 -16.94
CA SER A 94 -4.60 14.71 -16.87
C SER A 94 -5.01 15.79 -17.88
N GLN A 95 -6.10 15.60 -18.63
CA GLN A 95 -6.57 16.42 -19.75
C GLN A 95 -8.11 16.54 -19.77
N ALA A 96 -8.75 17.04 -18.71
CA ALA A 96 -10.13 17.54 -18.84
C ALA A 96 -10.48 18.55 -17.75
N GLY A 97 -10.61 19.81 -18.15
CA GLY A 97 -11.16 20.86 -17.32
C GLY A 97 -12.68 20.78 -17.28
N ASP A 98 -13.22 20.21 -16.21
CA ASP A 98 -14.53 20.64 -15.72
C ASP A 98 -14.61 20.47 -14.20
N TRP A 99 -14.44 21.59 -13.49
CA TRP A 99 -14.54 21.64 -12.03
C TRP A 99 -15.94 21.25 -11.53
N ALA A 100 -16.97 21.42 -12.36
CA ALA A 100 -18.34 21.06 -12.01
C ALA A 100 -18.56 19.54 -12.04
N ALA A 101 -17.99 18.85 -13.04
CA ALA A 101 -17.96 17.39 -13.09
C ALA A 101 -17.25 16.85 -11.84
N ARG A 102 -16.02 17.34 -11.56
CA ARG A 102 -15.26 16.94 -10.37
C ARG A 102 -16.08 17.04 -9.09
N ARG A 103 -16.89 18.09 -8.92
CA ARG A 103 -17.78 18.21 -7.75
C ARG A 103 -18.84 17.10 -7.67
N PHE A 104 -19.38 16.65 -8.80
CA PHE A 104 -20.33 15.54 -8.85
C PHE A 104 -19.67 14.20 -8.49
N GLU A 105 -18.53 13.87 -9.10
CA GLU A 105 -17.81 12.62 -8.82
C GLU A 105 -17.36 12.53 -7.36
N GLU A 106 -16.87 13.63 -6.79
CA GLU A 106 -16.45 13.71 -5.39
C GLU A 106 -17.63 13.49 -4.42
N ILE A 107 -18.78 14.14 -4.67
CA ILE A 107 -19.99 13.93 -3.86
C ILE A 107 -20.45 12.47 -3.95
N ARG A 108 -20.35 11.86 -5.14
CA ARG A 108 -20.74 10.47 -5.38
C ARG A 108 -19.79 9.50 -4.67
N ALA A 109 -18.48 9.75 -4.72
CA ALA A 109 -17.47 8.95 -4.02
C ALA A 109 -17.61 9.08 -2.49
N ASP A 110 -17.88 10.27 -1.97
CA ASP A 110 -18.20 10.49 -0.56
C ASP A 110 -19.44 9.72 -0.12
N ALA A 111 -20.52 9.80 -0.90
CA ALA A 111 -21.75 9.05 -0.63
C ALA A 111 -21.50 7.53 -0.67
N PHE A 112 -20.76 7.05 -1.67
CA PHE A 112 -20.33 5.65 -1.76
C PHE A 112 -19.57 5.22 -0.51
N ALA A 113 -18.55 5.98 -0.10
CA ALA A 113 -17.74 5.67 1.08
C ALA A 113 -18.59 5.58 2.36
N ARG A 114 -19.48 6.56 2.59
CA ARG A 114 -20.36 6.56 3.76
C ARG A 114 -21.26 5.34 3.80
N HIS A 115 -21.93 5.01 2.71
CA HIS A 115 -22.89 3.91 2.65
C HIS A 115 -22.22 2.53 2.56
N LEU A 116 -20.98 2.45 2.05
CA LEU A 116 -20.19 1.22 2.08
C LEU A 116 -19.77 0.90 3.52
N LEU A 117 -19.28 1.90 4.25
CA LEU A 117 -18.78 1.74 5.61
C LEU A 117 -19.91 1.59 6.64
N VAL A 118 -21.02 2.34 6.46
CA VAL A 118 -22.16 2.37 7.36
C VAL A 118 -23.46 2.13 6.56
N PRO A 119 -23.79 0.86 6.24
CA PRO A 119 -25.05 0.56 5.60
C PRO A 119 -26.21 0.87 6.54
N LYS A 120 -27.32 1.42 6.00
CA LYS A 120 -28.51 1.78 6.79
C LYS A 120 -29.06 0.57 7.54
N GLU A 121 -29.11 -0.58 6.88
CA GLU A 121 -29.56 -1.85 7.45
C GLU A 121 -28.67 -2.27 8.62
N GLY A 122 -27.35 -2.05 8.53
CA GLY A 122 -26.43 -2.34 9.63
C GLY A 122 -26.64 -1.44 10.84
N LEU A 123 -27.02 -0.17 10.65
CA LEU A 123 -27.41 0.71 11.75
C LEU A 123 -28.71 0.24 12.40
N LEU A 124 -29.72 -0.13 11.60
CA LEU A 124 -30.99 -0.66 12.10
C LEU A 124 -30.77 -1.95 12.90
N ASP A 125 -29.95 -2.88 12.39
CA ASP A 125 -29.60 -4.12 13.09
C ASP A 125 -28.89 -3.85 14.43
N PHE A 126 -28.06 -2.81 14.50
CA PHE A 126 -27.26 -2.49 15.68
C PHE A 126 -28.05 -1.72 16.75
N LEU A 127 -28.87 -0.75 16.33
CA LEU A 127 -29.58 0.16 17.24
C LEU A 127 -31.01 -0.29 17.51
N GLY A 128 -31.65 -1.01 16.59
CA GLY A 128 -33.06 -1.35 16.64
C GLY A 128 -33.97 -0.11 16.69
N ASP A 129 -35.11 -0.24 17.36
CA ASP A 129 -36.11 0.82 17.52
C ASP A 129 -35.83 1.74 18.72
N ARG A 130 -34.54 2.01 19.02
CA ARG A 130 -34.18 2.95 20.08
C ARG A 130 -34.80 4.32 19.81
N GLY A 131 -35.28 4.96 20.88
CA GLY A 131 -35.79 6.33 20.86
C GLY A 131 -34.66 7.35 20.71
N ALA A 132 -34.72 8.46 21.46
CA ALA A 132 -33.72 9.51 21.37
C ALA A 132 -32.30 8.98 21.67
N LEU A 133 -31.39 9.12 20.70
CA LEU A 133 -30.01 8.68 20.85
C LEU A 133 -29.18 9.67 21.65
N SER A 134 -28.24 9.14 22.43
CA SER A 134 -27.27 9.90 23.21
C SER A 134 -25.90 9.94 22.53
N VAL A 135 -24.99 10.77 23.05
CA VAL A 135 -23.58 10.77 22.62
C VAL A 135 -22.89 9.41 22.88
N ALA A 136 -23.38 8.62 23.83
CA ALA A 136 -22.89 7.27 24.06
C ALA A 136 -23.25 6.34 22.89
N ASP A 137 -24.46 6.47 22.33
CA ASP A 137 -24.89 5.71 21.15
C ASP A 137 -24.07 6.13 19.91
N LEU A 138 -23.81 7.43 19.72
CA LEU A 138 -22.87 7.90 18.69
C LEU A 138 -21.49 7.25 18.84
N SER A 139 -20.94 7.25 20.06
CA SER A 139 -19.64 6.63 20.32
C SER A 139 -19.65 5.13 19.99
N ALA A 140 -20.73 4.44 20.32
CA ALA A 140 -20.88 3.02 20.02
C ALA A 140 -20.92 2.77 18.50
N VAL A 141 -21.61 3.61 17.72
CA VAL A 141 -21.63 3.54 16.25
C VAL A 141 -20.25 3.83 15.65
N VAL A 142 -19.60 4.90 16.11
CA VAL A 142 -18.23 5.27 15.71
C VAL A 142 -17.26 4.11 15.94
N GLN A 143 -17.33 3.49 17.11
CA GLN A 143 -16.47 2.35 17.46
C GLN A 143 -16.82 1.10 16.64
N ARG A 144 -18.12 0.79 16.47
CA ARG A 144 -18.59 -0.43 15.80
C ARG A 144 -18.25 -0.42 14.31
N PHE A 145 -18.51 0.69 13.62
CA PHE A 145 -18.28 0.80 12.17
C PHE A 145 -16.90 1.38 11.82
N VAL A 146 -16.12 1.80 12.84
CA VAL A 146 -14.77 2.35 12.69
C VAL A 146 -14.77 3.58 11.76
N VAL A 147 -15.74 4.49 11.96
CA VAL A 147 -15.92 5.71 11.16
C VAL A 147 -15.76 6.97 12.00
N SER A 148 -15.61 8.12 11.36
CA SER A 148 -15.56 9.40 12.09
C SER A 148 -16.94 9.76 12.68
N PRO A 149 -17.00 10.57 13.75
CA PRO A 149 -18.25 11.12 14.27
C PRO A 149 -19.07 11.84 13.21
N SER A 150 -18.41 12.50 12.25
CA SER A 150 -19.06 13.13 11.11
C SER A 150 -19.80 12.13 10.22
N ILE A 151 -19.14 11.05 9.78
CA ILE A 151 -19.77 10.00 8.97
C ILE A 151 -20.90 9.32 9.75
N ALA A 152 -20.68 8.99 11.02
CA ALA A 152 -21.69 8.38 11.87
C ALA A 152 -22.93 9.29 12.05
N ALA A 153 -22.74 10.58 12.32
CA ALA A 153 -23.83 11.53 12.47
C ALA A 153 -24.65 11.68 11.19
N ILE A 154 -23.99 11.71 10.02
CA ILE A 154 -24.68 11.74 8.72
C ILE A 154 -25.51 10.47 8.53
N ALA A 155 -24.91 9.29 8.72
CA ALA A 155 -25.61 8.03 8.54
C ALA A 155 -26.80 7.86 9.52
N LEU A 156 -26.66 8.31 10.76
CA LEU A 156 -27.73 8.31 11.76
C LEU A 156 -28.89 9.23 11.38
N HIS A 157 -28.58 10.42 10.87
CA HIS A 157 -29.57 11.36 10.36
C HIS A 157 -30.32 10.76 9.17
N ASP A 158 -29.61 10.19 8.20
CA ASP A 158 -30.21 9.63 6.99
C ASP A 158 -31.04 8.35 7.27
N ALA A 159 -30.71 7.65 8.37
CA ALA A 159 -31.51 6.56 8.89
C ALA A 159 -32.73 7.04 9.71
N GLY A 160 -32.82 8.33 10.06
CA GLY A 160 -33.95 8.92 10.78
C GLY A 160 -33.83 8.88 12.31
N TYR A 161 -32.67 8.54 12.85
CA TYR A 161 -32.46 8.46 14.31
C TYR A 161 -32.25 9.81 14.98
N ILE A 162 -31.73 10.80 14.25
CA ILE A 162 -31.40 12.12 14.78
C ILE A 162 -31.83 13.21 13.80
N ASP A 163 -32.10 14.40 14.34
CA ASP A 163 -32.43 15.57 13.54
C ASP A 163 -31.18 16.30 13.00
N VAL A 164 -31.41 17.33 12.19
CA VAL A 164 -30.34 18.14 11.58
C VAL A 164 -29.52 18.94 12.61
N ALA A 165 -30.12 19.30 13.75
CA ALA A 165 -29.42 20.08 14.78
C ALA A 165 -28.40 19.19 15.50
N LEU A 166 -28.85 18.01 15.93
CA LEU A 166 -28.00 17.03 16.61
C LEU A 166 -26.92 16.48 15.66
N LYS A 167 -27.24 16.28 14.37
CA LYS A 167 -26.24 15.95 13.35
C LYS A 167 -25.10 16.98 13.32
N ARG A 168 -25.42 18.28 13.26
CA ARG A 168 -24.43 19.36 13.21
C ARG A 168 -23.58 19.40 14.48
N GLU A 169 -24.20 19.21 15.65
CA GLU A 169 -23.47 19.13 16.92
C GLU A 169 -22.47 17.98 16.91
N TRP A 170 -22.92 16.78 16.55
CA TRP A 170 -22.14 15.56 16.63
C TRP A 170 -21.02 15.46 15.60
N MET A 171 -21.17 16.10 14.43
CA MET A 171 -20.11 16.22 13.43
C MET A 171 -18.85 16.93 13.96
N ASN A 172 -18.98 17.77 15.00
CA ASN A 172 -17.85 18.50 15.59
C ASN A 172 -17.12 17.72 16.69
N LEU A 173 -17.61 16.54 17.07
CA LEU A 173 -16.98 15.72 18.11
C LEU A 173 -15.73 15.02 17.57
N SER A 174 -14.75 14.82 18.46
CA SER A 174 -13.50 14.15 18.12
C SER A 174 -13.53 12.67 18.48
N THR A 175 -13.09 11.82 17.56
CA THR A 175 -12.97 10.37 17.80
C THR A 175 -12.13 10.05 19.05
N PRO A 176 -10.89 10.56 19.22
CA PRO A 176 -10.12 10.30 20.44
C PRO A 176 -10.81 10.77 21.73
N GLN A 177 -11.60 11.86 21.68
CA GLN A 177 -12.36 12.31 22.86
C GLN A 177 -13.50 11.34 23.20
N LEU A 178 -14.23 10.85 22.20
CA LEU A 178 -15.24 9.80 22.39
C LEU A 178 -14.60 8.52 22.93
N ALA A 179 -13.47 8.10 22.35
CA ALA A 179 -12.73 6.92 22.76
C ALA A 179 -12.28 6.98 24.22
N PHE A 180 -11.76 8.13 24.64
CA PHE A 180 -11.40 8.34 26.04
C PHE A 180 -12.63 8.34 26.96
N ARG A 181 -13.66 9.12 26.61
CA ARG A 181 -14.86 9.30 27.43
C ARG A 181 -15.64 8.00 27.65
N PHE A 182 -15.67 7.12 26.65
CA PHE A 182 -16.46 5.89 26.66
C PHE A 182 -15.60 4.62 26.76
N GLY A 183 -14.32 4.75 27.15
CA GLY A 183 -13.51 3.61 27.60
C GLY A 183 -12.97 2.69 26.50
N TRP A 184 -12.81 3.18 25.28
CA TRP A 184 -12.24 2.41 24.15
C TRP A 184 -10.98 3.04 23.55
N ILE A 185 -10.26 3.85 24.34
CA ILE A 185 -9.03 4.53 23.89
C ILE A 185 -7.93 3.57 23.42
N ASP A 186 -7.80 2.38 24.02
CA ASP A 186 -6.79 1.40 23.60
C ASP A 186 -7.12 0.80 22.24
N HIS A 187 -8.41 0.57 21.95
CA HIS A 187 -8.85 0.21 20.61
C HIS A 187 -8.56 1.33 19.60
N TYR A 188 -8.81 2.59 19.94
CA TYR A 188 -8.46 3.73 19.08
C TYR A 188 -6.93 3.81 18.82
N ARG A 189 -6.11 3.54 19.83
CA ARG A 189 -4.64 3.53 19.70
C ARG A 189 -4.15 2.39 18.81
N ALA A 190 -4.76 1.21 18.92
CA ALA A 190 -4.46 0.08 18.03
C ALA A 190 -4.76 0.45 16.56
N LEU A 191 -5.95 1.02 16.30
CA LEU A 191 -6.30 1.53 14.97
C LEU A 191 -5.32 2.61 14.48
N GLN A 192 -4.90 3.52 15.36
CA GLN A 192 -3.94 4.58 15.03
C GLN A 192 -2.53 4.04 14.75
N ALA A 193 -2.11 2.96 15.42
CA ALA A 193 -0.84 2.30 15.15
C ALA A 193 -0.88 1.60 13.79
N ASP A 194 -1.96 0.90 13.49
CA ASP A 194 -2.19 0.23 12.21
C ASP A 194 -2.22 1.25 11.05
N SER A 195 -2.99 2.33 11.18
CA SER A 195 -3.08 3.36 10.12
C SER A 195 -1.78 4.15 9.91
N GLN A 196 -0.84 4.06 10.84
CA GLN A 196 0.51 4.63 10.68
C GLN A 196 1.47 3.66 10.01
N HIS A 197 1.20 2.36 9.96
CA HIS A 197 2.09 1.43 9.28
C HIS A 197 1.94 1.54 7.77
N SER A 198 3.08 1.64 7.08
CA SER A 198 3.12 1.48 5.63
C SER A 198 2.77 0.05 5.27
N ARG A 199 2.12 -0.13 4.12
CA ARG A 199 1.67 -1.45 3.66
C ARG A 199 1.81 -1.52 2.15
N ALA A 200 2.58 -2.47 1.67
CA ALA A 200 2.65 -2.79 0.25
C ALA A 200 1.43 -3.61 -0.19
N PRO A 201 1.06 -3.54 -1.48
CA PRO A 201 0.08 -4.46 -2.03
C PRO A 201 0.51 -5.91 -1.84
N GLN A 202 -0.38 -6.74 -1.30
CA GLN A 202 -0.06 -8.11 -0.91
C GLN A 202 0.43 -8.93 -2.10
N ARG A 203 -0.19 -8.77 -3.26
CA ARG A 203 0.18 -9.49 -4.48
C ARG A 203 1.57 -9.10 -4.98
N LEU A 204 1.89 -7.81 -4.94
CA LEU A 204 3.22 -7.32 -5.29
C LEU A 204 4.28 -7.85 -4.33
N LEU A 205 4.00 -7.83 -3.02
CA LEU A 205 4.90 -8.36 -2.00
C LEU A 205 5.12 -9.87 -2.15
N THR A 206 4.05 -10.63 -2.41
CA THR A 206 4.13 -12.08 -2.64
C THR A 206 5.04 -12.41 -3.83
N ARG A 207 4.91 -11.65 -4.94
CA ARG A 207 5.79 -11.79 -6.10
C ARG A 207 7.23 -11.44 -5.78
N ALA A 208 7.46 -10.37 -5.01
CA ALA A 208 8.81 -9.97 -4.62
C ALA A 208 9.49 -11.03 -3.74
N ILE A 209 8.77 -11.62 -2.78
CA ILE A 209 9.27 -12.70 -1.93
C ILE A 209 9.57 -13.96 -2.76
N THR A 210 8.69 -14.32 -3.70
CA THR A 210 8.92 -15.46 -4.61
C THR A 210 10.18 -15.23 -5.46
N ALA A 211 10.31 -14.05 -6.06
CA ALA A 211 11.46 -13.68 -6.86
C ALA A 211 12.76 -13.62 -6.02
N TYR A 212 12.67 -13.25 -4.74
CA TYR A 212 13.78 -13.36 -3.81
C TYR A 212 14.19 -14.82 -3.58
N ALA A 213 13.23 -15.70 -3.29
CA ALA A 213 13.50 -17.13 -3.11
C ALA A 213 14.12 -17.77 -4.37
N GLU A 214 13.79 -17.27 -5.57
CA GLU A 214 14.36 -17.69 -6.85
C GLU A 214 15.72 -17.04 -7.19
N GLY A 215 16.26 -16.20 -6.29
CA GLY A 215 17.50 -15.46 -6.48
C GLY A 215 17.43 -14.37 -7.57
N VAL A 216 16.23 -13.94 -7.97
CA VAL A 216 16.01 -12.83 -8.93
C VAL A 216 16.12 -11.48 -8.24
N LEU A 217 15.52 -11.34 -7.05
CA LEU A 217 15.54 -10.11 -6.26
C LEU A 217 16.42 -10.25 -5.03
N SER A 218 16.98 -9.13 -4.57
CA SER A 218 17.72 -9.05 -3.32
C SER A 218 16.78 -8.86 -2.12
N VAL A 219 17.28 -9.17 -0.92
CA VAL A 219 16.60 -8.80 0.34
C VAL A 219 16.28 -7.30 0.36
N GLN A 220 17.18 -6.45 -0.14
CA GLN A 220 16.98 -5.01 -0.19
C GLN A 220 15.73 -4.61 -1.00
N ALA A 221 15.42 -5.31 -2.08
CA ALA A 221 14.22 -5.05 -2.87
C ALA A 221 12.94 -5.37 -2.07
N VAL A 222 12.93 -6.48 -1.33
CA VAL A 222 11.82 -6.84 -0.43
C VAL A 222 11.70 -5.84 0.72
N ALA A 223 12.82 -5.44 1.32
CA ALA A 223 12.87 -4.46 2.41
C ALA A 223 12.31 -3.09 1.97
N ASN A 224 12.73 -2.60 0.79
CA ASN A 224 12.23 -1.35 0.21
C ASN A 224 10.73 -1.39 -0.02
N LEU A 225 10.22 -2.51 -0.56
CA LEU A 225 8.78 -2.67 -0.78
C LEU A 225 8.00 -2.66 0.54
N ARG A 226 8.53 -3.31 1.58
CA ARG A 226 7.91 -3.36 2.91
C ARG A 226 8.09 -2.07 3.73
N GLY A 227 9.03 -1.21 3.36
CA GLY A 227 9.37 0.00 4.11
C GLY A 227 10.02 -0.28 5.47
N ILE A 228 10.82 -1.35 5.56
CA ILE A 228 11.54 -1.76 6.78
C ILE A 228 13.05 -1.86 6.53
N PRO A 229 13.90 -1.84 7.57
CA PRO A 229 15.33 -2.13 7.45
C PRO A 229 15.59 -3.49 6.78
N ALA A 230 16.68 -3.56 5.98
CA ALA A 230 17.04 -4.79 5.29
C ALA A 230 17.41 -5.94 6.23
N GLU A 231 17.98 -5.62 7.40
CA GLU A 231 18.28 -6.61 8.46
C GLU A 231 16.99 -7.24 9.02
N ASP A 232 15.96 -6.44 9.27
CA ASP A 232 14.66 -6.94 9.76
C ASP A 232 14.00 -7.81 8.68
N ALA A 233 14.01 -7.35 7.42
CA ALA A 233 13.48 -8.14 6.30
C ALA A 233 14.22 -9.48 6.15
N LYS A 234 15.56 -9.48 6.30
CA LYS A 234 16.38 -10.69 6.26
C LYS A 234 16.01 -11.64 7.39
N ALA A 235 15.96 -11.13 8.62
CA ALA A 235 15.66 -11.95 9.80
C ALA A 235 14.29 -12.64 9.67
N GLU A 236 13.26 -11.92 9.20
CA GLU A 236 11.94 -12.49 8.98
C GLU A 236 11.91 -13.51 7.82
N LEU A 237 12.66 -13.27 6.74
CA LEU A 237 12.79 -14.22 5.62
C LEU A 237 13.49 -15.50 6.08
N ASP A 238 14.58 -15.39 6.84
CA ASP A 238 15.33 -16.51 7.39
C ASP A 238 14.46 -17.32 8.39
N GLU A 239 13.71 -16.64 9.28
CA GLU A 239 12.77 -17.28 10.20
C GLU A 239 11.65 -18.02 9.47
N ALA A 240 11.19 -17.48 8.34
CA ALA A 240 10.21 -18.13 7.47
C ALA A 240 10.80 -19.27 6.61
N GLY A 241 12.10 -19.55 6.71
CA GLY A 241 12.80 -20.55 5.89
C GLY A 241 12.91 -20.17 4.41
N MET A 242 12.77 -18.89 4.10
CA MET A 242 12.86 -18.35 2.75
C MET A 242 14.33 -17.97 2.48
N THR A 243 15.12 -18.92 1.98
CA THR A 243 16.50 -18.64 1.52
C THR A 243 16.55 -18.54 0.00
N PRO A 244 17.33 -17.61 -0.58
CA PRO A 244 17.47 -17.51 -2.03
C PRO A 244 18.16 -18.76 -2.57
N ALA A 245 17.62 -19.32 -3.66
CA ALA A 245 18.24 -20.42 -4.37
C ALA A 245 19.65 -20.03 -4.82
N GLU A 246 20.65 -20.85 -4.50
CA GLU A 246 21.97 -20.71 -5.07
C GLU A 246 21.87 -20.87 -6.59
N ARG A 247 22.14 -19.78 -7.32
CA ARG A 247 22.40 -19.89 -8.76
C ARG A 247 23.86 -20.28 -8.91
N PRO A 248 24.18 -21.50 -9.38
CA PRO A 248 25.54 -21.79 -9.79
C PRO A 248 25.89 -20.80 -10.91
N ILE A 249 26.85 -19.93 -10.65
CA ILE A 249 27.41 -19.05 -11.68
C ILE A 249 28.16 -19.98 -12.64
N ALA A 250 27.61 -20.18 -13.84
CA ALA A 250 28.20 -21.06 -14.87
C ALA A 250 29.59 -20.61 -15.35
N TRP A 251 30.03 -19.42 -14.99
CA TRP A 251 31.38 -18.93 -15.25
C TRP A 251 32.31 -19.30 -14.09
N SER A 252 32.74 -20.56 -13.97
CA SER A 252 33.96 -20.91 -13.19
C SER A 252 34.37 -22.39 -13.26
N ALA A 253 34.17 -23.10 -14.36
CA ALA A 253 35.11 -24.18 -14.66
C ALA A 253 36.34 -23.52 -15.30
N ALA A 254 37.52 -23.70 -14.72
CA ALA A 254 38.78 -23.28 -15.36
C ALA A 254 38.92 -23.91 -16.76
N ASP A 255 38.28 -25.06 -16.96
CA ASP A 255 38.23 -25.84 -18.19
C ASP A 255 37.37 -25.21 -19.31
N ASP A 256 36.53 -24.22 -19.00
CA ASP A 256 35.66 -23.52 -19.97
C ASP A 256 36.26 -22.19 -20.48
N LEU A 257 37.45 -21.81 -20.01
CA LEU A 257 38.20 -20.71 -20.60
C LEU A 257 38.79 -21.17 -21.93
N PRO A 258 38.62 -20.42 -23.04
CA PRO A 258 39.32 -20.75 -24.28
C PRO A 258 40.83 -20.73 -24.00
N ASP A 259 41.59 -21.66 -24.61
CA ASP A 259 43.05 -21.58 -24.64
C ASP A 259 43.42 -20.23 -25.25
N VAL A 260 43.77 -19.27 -24.39
CA VAL A 260 44.23 -17.97 -24.84
C VAL A 260 45.70 -18.15 -25.16
N ASP A 261 46.02 -18.26 -26.45
CA ASP A 261 47.39 -18.13 -26.94
C ASP A 261 47.79 -16.65 -26.77
N VAL A 262 48.40 -16.34 -25.63
CA VAL A 262 48.84 -14.98 -25.31
C VAL A 262 50.15 -14.75 -26.07
N ASP A 263 50.06 -14.11 -27.24
CA ASP A 263 51.22 -13.62 -27.97
C ASP A 263 51.81 -12.40 -27.26
N LEU A 264 52.82 -12.66 -26.42
CA LEU A 264 53.57 -11.66 -25.67
C LEU A 264 54.74 -11.04 -26.47
N SER A 265 54.89 -11.36 -27.76
CA SER A 265 55.99 -10.84 -28.59
C SER A 265 56.04 -9.30 -28.60
N SER A 266 54.88 -8.65 -28.61
CA SER A 266 54.75 -7.20 -28.53
C SER A 266 55.22 -6.61 -27.19
N LEU A 267 55.16 -7.38 -26.11
CA LEU A 267 55.63 -7.00 -24.77
C LEU A 267 57.15 -7.19 -24.65
N ASP A 268 57.69 -8.24 -25.28
CA ASP A 268 59.13 -8.48 -25.40
C ASP A 268 59.83 -7.41 -26.26
N GLU A 269 59.20 -6.97 -27.35
CA GLU A 269 59.70 -5.85 -28.16
C GLU A 269 59.73 -4.54 -27.37
N LEU A 270 58.71 -4.29 -26.52
CA LEU A 270 58.66 -3.12 -25.65
C LEU A 270 59.70 -3.17 -24.53
N LEU A 271 59.95 -4.33 -23.94
CA LEU A 271 61.00 -4.52 -22.92
C LEU A 271 62.40 -4.37 -23.52
N ASN A 272 62.62 -4.88 -24.73
CA ASN A 272 63.89 -4.70 -25.45
C ASN A 272 64.12 -3.26 -25.92
N ALA A 273 63.05 -2.50 -26.20
CA ALA A 273 63.15 -1.08 -26.53
C ALA A 273 63.45 -0.18 -25.31
N LEU A 274 63.24 -0.69 -24.09
CA LEU A 274 63.50 0.04 -22.84
C LEU A 274 64.94 -0.14 -22.33
N ASP A 275 65.74 -1.06 -22.91
CA ASP A 275 67.15 -1.23 -22.57
C ASP A 275 68.06 -1.30 -23.81
N PRO A 276 68.32 -0.15 -24.49
CA PRO A 276 69.17 -0.12 -25.68
C PRO A 276 70.68 -0.25 -25.38
N ASP A 277 71.09 -0.33 -24.10
CA ASP A 277 72.51 -0.38 -23.67
C ASP A 277 72.85 -1.62 -22.81
N GLY A 278 72.32 -2.79 -23.19
CA GLY A 278 72.86 -4.09 -22.77
C GLY A 278 74.16 -4.42 -23.49
N ASP A 279 75.27 -3.86 -23.02
CA ASP A 279 76.67 -4.00 -23.48
C ASP A 279 77.09 -5.42 -23.94
N PRO A 280 77.60 -5.60 -25.17
CA PRO A 280 78.25 -6.84 -25.59
C PRO A 280 79.78 -6.71 -25.46
N ALA A 281 80.35 -6.96 -24.28
CA ALA A 281 81.81 -7.14 -24.17
C ALA A 281 82.28 -8.02 -22.99
N ASN A 282 82.71 -9.23 -23.36
CA ASN A 282 84.07 -9.75 -23.14
C ASN A 282 84.49 -10.26 -21.73
N GLY A 283 85.07 -11.47 -21.68
CA GLY A 283 85.83 -11.91 -20.51
C GLY A 283 86.04 -13.42 -20.35
N THR A 284 86.88 -14.01 -21.19
CA THR A 284 87.49 -15.35 -21.04
C THR A 284 88.28 -15.57 -19.73
N ALA A 285 88.18 -16.76 -19.11
CA ALA A 285 89.29 -17.52 -18.47
C ALA A 285 88.74 -18.88 -17.96
N LYS A 286 89.12 -20.02 -18.55
CA LYS A 286 90.24 -20.92 -18.20
C LYS A 286 90.13 -21.65 -16.84
N ASP A 287 89.90 -22.96 -16.95
CA ASP A 287 90.70 -24.10 -16.44
C ASP A 287 91.38 -23.98 -15.06
N ASP A 288 91.11 -24.97 -14.19
CA ASP A 288 92.10 -25.82 -13.50
C ASP A 288 91.48 -26.49 -12.25
N GLY A 289 91.44 -27.84 -12.20
CA GLY A 289 91.27 -28.63 -10.97
C GLY A 289 90.28 -29.78 -11.02
#